data_AF-A0A1B1MZE6-F1
#
_entry.id   AF-A0A1B1MZE6-F1
#
_cell.length_a   1.000
_cell.length_b   1.000
_cell.length_c   1.000
_cell.angle_alpha   90.00
_cell.angle_beta   90.00
_cell.angle_gamma   90.00
#
_symmetry.space_group_name_H-M   'P 1'
#
loop_
_entity.id
_entity.type
_entity.pdbx_description
1 polymer ?
#
loop_
_entity_poly.entity_id
_entity_poly.type
_entity_poly.pdbx_seq_one_letter_code
_entity_poly.pdbx_strand_id
1 'polypeptide(L)' 'MAIAWTIANGALPIPGTKRIKYLEENSAAADILLTKEDLERIDQVSPKNVVHGTRYMKEQMTLLGG' A
#
# COMPACT_ATOMS: atom_id res chain seq x y z
N MET A 1 4.75 3.45 -7.52
CA MET A 1 3.46 4.19 -7.49
C MET A 1 2.69 3.98 -6.19
N ALA A 2 2.39 2.75 -5.77
CA ALA A 2 1.66 2.51 -4.51
C ALA A 2 2.34 3.14 -3.27
N ILE A 3 3.67 3.04 -3.17
CA ILE A 3 4.45 3.65 -2.07
C ILE A 3 4.31 5.18 -2.06
N ALA A 4 4.46 5.84 -3.22
CA ALA A 4 4.30 7.28 -3.37
C ALA A 4 2.89 7.75 -2.98
N TRP A 5 1.86 7.00 -3.40
CA TRP A 5 0.47 7.27 -3.00
C TRP A 5 0.25 7.09 -1.49
N THR A 6 0.81 6.06 -0.88
CA THR A 6 0.75 5.84 0.58
C THR A 6 1.38 7.01 1.34
N ILE A 7 2.55 7.48 0.89
CA ILE A 7 3.23 8.66 1.46
C ILE A 7 2.36 9.91 1.29
N ALA A 8 1.80 10.15 0.10
CA ALA A 8 0.92 11.28 -0.18
C ALA A 8 -0.35 11.30 0.70
N ASN A 9 -0.81 10.13 1.16
CA ASN A 9 -1.92 10.00 2.11
C ASN A 9 -1.50 10.13 3.59
N GLY A 10 -0.24 10.51 3.87
CA GLY A 10 0.26 10.74 5.22
C GLY A 10 0.64 9.47 5.99
N ALA A 11 0.74 8.31 5.31
CA ALA A 11 1.15 7.06 5.94
C ALA A 11 2.63 6.75 5.63
N LEU A 12 3.32 6.10 6.57
CA LEU A 12 4.70 5.63 6.39
C LEU A 12 4.70 4.18 5.88
N PRO A 13 4.99 3.91 4.59
CA PRO A 13 5.03 2.55 4.08
C PRO A 13 6.25 1.79 4.60
N ILE A 14 6.08 0.49 4.89
CA ILE A 14 7.18 -0.44 5.23
C ILE A 14 7.27 -1.51 4.15
N PRO A 15 7.76 -1.18 2.94
CA PRO A 15 7.77 -2.12 1.83
C PRO A 15 8.87 -3.18 2.03
N GLY A 16 8.48 -4.45 2.03
CA GLY A 16 9.41 -5.58 2.03
C GLY A 16 9.69 -6.06 0.60
N THR A 17 10.96 -6.31 0.27
CA THR A 17 11.34 -6.99 -0.98
C THR A 17 12.62 -7.79 -0.79
N LYS A 18 12.79 -8.86 -1.58
CA LYS A 18 14.00 -9.70 -1.61
C LYS A 18 14.93 -9.38 -2.78
N ARG A 19 14.55 -8.45 -3.68
CA ARG A 19 15.28 -8.11 -4.90
C ARG A 19 15.78 -6.67 -4.84
N ILE A 20 17.08 -6.48 -5.09
CA ILE A 20 17.74 -5.16 -5.04
C ILE A 20 17.07 -4.16 -5.98
N LYS A 21 16.78 -4.56 -7.23
CA LYS A 21 16.06 -3.73 -8.19
C LYS A 21 14.78 -3.12 -7.61
N TYR A 22 14.01 -3.89 -6.85
CA TYR A 22 12.78 -3.39 -6.25
C TYR A 22 13.02 -2.57 -4.99
N LEU A 23 14.12 -2.80 -4.28
CA LEU A 23 14.53 -1.92 -3.19
C LEU A 23 14.81 -0.51 -3.73
N GLU A 24 15.53 -0.42 -4.84
CA GLU A 24 15.82 0.84 -5.53
C GLU A 24 14.53 1.51 -6.02
N GLU A 25 13.64 0.76 -6.70
CA GLU A 25 12.34 1.29 -7.13
C GLU A 25 11.47 1.75 -5.94
N ASN A 26 11.47 1.00 -4.84
CA ASN A 26 10.73 1.36 -3.63
C ASN A 26 11.28 2.63 -2.99
N SER A 27 12.61 2.79 -2.98
CA SER A 27 13.29 3.97 -2.46
C SER A 27 13.00 5.20 -3.32
N ALA A 28 13.12 5.08 -4.64
CA ALA A 28 12.87 6.17 -5.59
C ALA A 28 11.42 6.65 -5.57
N ALA A 29 10.49 5.84 -5.07
CA ALA A 29 9.09 6.24 -4.94
C ALA A 29 8.88 7.39 -3.94
N ALA A 30 9.81 7.64 -3.02
CA ALA A 30 9.74 8.77 -2.08
C ALA A 30 9.90 10.14 -2.77
N ASP A 31 10.56 10.16 -3.93
CA ASP A 31 10.81 11.40 -4.70
C ASP A 31 9.68 11.72 -5.69
N ILE A 32 8.67 10.84 -5.81
CA ILE A 32 7.55 11.02 -6.74
C ILE A 32 6.52 11.95 -6.10
N LEU A 33 6.30 13.09 -6.75
CA LEU A 33 5.22 14.02 -6.41
C LEU A 33 3.97 13.69 -7.23
N LEU A 34 2.89 13.30 -6.54
CA LEU A 34 1.59 13.10 -7.15
C LEU A 34 0.81 14.42 -7.15
N THR A 35 0.23 14.76 -8.31
CA THR A 35 -0.64 15.93 -8.44
C THR A 35 -2.01 15.65 -7.81
N LYS A 36 -2.83 16.69 -7.64
CA LYS A 36 -4.21 16.50 -7.15
C LYS A 36 -5.03 15.64 -8.10
N GLU A 37 -4.84 15.86 -9.40
CA GLU A 37 -5.49 15.12 -10.48
C GLU A 37 -5.10 13.64 -10.47
N ASP A 38 -3.84 13.33 -10.13
CA ASP A 38 -3.40 11.93 -9.97
C ASP A 38 -4.07 11.25 -8.78
N LEU A 39 -4.14 11.95 -7.65
CA LEU A 39 -4.80 11.44 -6.45
C LEU A 39 -6.29 11.20 -6.68
N GLU A 40 -6.99 12.14 -7.34
CA GLU A 40 -8.40 11.99 -7.72
C GLU A 40 -8.61 10.79 -8.64
N ARG A 41 -7.74 10.59 -9.64
CA ARG A 41 -7.81 9.44 -10.54
C ARG A 41 -7.60 8.12 -9.80
N ILE A 42 -6.70 8.08 -8.82
CA ILE A 42 -6.44 6.88 -8.01
C ILE A 42 -7.65 6.56 -7.11
N ASP A 43 -8.24 7.57 -6.46
CA ASP A 43 -9.40 7.39 -5.60
C ASP A 43 -10.64 6.89 -6.37
N GLN A 44 -10.78 7.26 -7.65
CA GLN A 44 -11.85 6.74 -8.52
C GLN A 44 -11.72 5.25 -8.83
N VAL A 45 -10.50 4.74 -9.00
CA VAL A 45 -10.25 3.33 -9.35
C VAL A 45 -10.12 2.42 -8.13
N SER A 46 -9.78 2.98 -6.96
CA SER A 46 -9.66 2.25 -5.70
C SER A 46 -10.39 2.97 -4.56
N PRO A 47 -11.74 2.91 -4.52
CA PRO A 47 -12.50 3.49 -3.43
C PRO A 47 -12.07 2.87 -2.09
N LYS A 48 -11.96 3.71 -1.05
CA LYS A 48 -11.48 3.35 0.30
C LYS A 48 -12.25 2.17 0.95
N ASN A 49 -13.43 1.82 0.43
CA ASN A 49 -14.32 0.79 0.96
C ASN A 49 -14.29 -0.54 0.18
N VAL A 50 -13.44 -0.69 -0.85
CA VAL A 50 -13.45 -1.91 -1.70
C VAL A 50 -12.81 -3.12 -1.02
N VAL A 51 -11.97 -2.92 0.01
CA VAL A 51 -11.39 -4.03 0.76
C VAL A 51 -12.38 -4.52 1.82
N HIS A 52 -13.23 -5.47 1.42
CA HIS A 52 -14.08 -6.24 2.34
C HIS A 52 -13.44 -7.58 2.67
N GLY A 53 -13.05 -7.77 3.94
CA GLY A 53 -12.51 -9.03 4.44
C GLY A 53 -11.81 -8.84 5.79
N THR A 54 -11.85 -9.86 6.64
CA THR A 54 -11.09 -9.86 7.89
C THR A 54 -9.60 -10.10 7.57
N ARG A 55 -8.68 -9.50 8.34
CA ARG A 55 -7.22 -9.70 8.18
C ARG A 55 -6.81 -11.19 8.20
N TYR A 56 -7.58 -11.99 8.91
CA TYR A 56 -7.48 -13.44 8.99
C TYR A 56 -8.89 -14.04 8.90
N MET A 57 -9.04 -15.15 8.18
CA MET A 57 -10.27 -15.95 8.27
C MET A 57 -10.40 -16.54 9.68
N LYS A 58 -11.64 -16.85 10.10
CA LYS A 58 -11.91 -17.29 11.48
C LYS A 58 -11.13 -18.55 11.85
N GLU A 59 -10.92 -19.48 10.92
CA GLU A 59 -10.09 -20.66 11.14
C GLU A 59 -8.59 -20.34 11.28
N GLN A 60 -8.09 -19.28 10.62
CA GLN A 60 -6.69 -18.86 10.67
C GLN A 60 -6.35 -18.13 11.97
N MET A 61 -7.32 -17.42 12.57
CA MET A 61 -7.18 -16.82 13.90
C MET A 61 -6.92 -17.88 14.98
N THR A 62 -7.60 -19.03 14.92
CA THR A 62 -7.43 -20.12 15.89
C THR A 62 -6.03 -20.73 15.86
N LEU A 63 -5.35 -20.73 14.70
CA LEU A 63 -4.00 -21.26 14.52
C LEU A 63 -2.89 -20.34 15.04
N LEU A 64 -3.18 -19.06 15.26
CA LEU A 64 -2.19 -18.06 15.72
C LEU A 64 -2.11 -17.95 17.25
N GLY A 65 -2.90 -18.74 17.99
CA GLY A 65 -2.99 -18.66 19.45
C GLY A 65 -3.41 -19.95 20.16
N GLY A 66 -2.98 -21.11 19.66
CA GLY A 66 -2.98 -22.38 20.41
C GLY A 66 -1.67 -22.59 21.15
#